data_AF-A0A0C3BQW6-F1
#
_entry.id   AF-A0A0C3BQW6-F1
#
_cell.length_a   1.000
_cell.length_b   1.000
_cell.length_c   1.000
_cell.angle_alpha   90.00
_cell.angle_beta   90.00
_cell.angle_gamma   90.00
#
_symmetry.space_group_name_H-M   'P 1'
#
loop_
_entity.id
_entity.type
_entity.pdbx_description
1 polymer ?
#
loop_
_entity_poly.entity_id
_entity_poly.type
_entity_poly.pdbx_seq_one_letter_code
_entity_poly.pdbx_strand_id
1 'polypeptide(L)'
;MSLAEASEARKARLIALRKRKAGETVDGDEPVIKNRNYDPESRTLKKRTREDDVVMQDTVEKDVEGLAQKIIKEDEQRRAQELDVFNIAPKRPNWDLKRELDKKLVKLERKTQESIHTLIRQRLAAQNGDADDIVGAMRAQERAINDQETLSDEED
;
A
#
# COMPACT_ATOMS: atom_id res chain seq x y z
N MET A 1 6.67 48.40 -64.62
CA MET A 1 5.98 49.09 -63.51
C MET A 1 6.37 50.55 -63.56
N SER A 2 5.38 51.43 -63.69
CA SER A 2 5.64 52.87 -63.73
C SER A 2 6.02 53.37 -62.32
N LEU A 3 6.85 54.41 -62.24
CA LEU A 3 7.20 55.04 -60.96
C LEU A 3 5.94 55.55 -60.23
N ALA A 4 4.93 55.98 -60.98
CA ALA A 4 3.64 56.42 -60.44
C ALA A 4 2.89 55.27 -59.75
N GLU A 5 2.81 54.10 -60.39
CA GLU A 5 2.13 52.91 -59.88
C GLU A 5 2.76 52.38 -58.58
N ALA A 6 4.09 52.36 -58.51
CA ALA A 6 4.82 52.00 -57.29
C ALA A 6 4.58 52.99 -56.14
N SER A 7 4.43 54.29 -56.47
CA SER A 7 4.16 55.34 -55.48
C SER A 7 2.75 55.22 -54.90
N GLU A 8 1.76 54.89 -55.74
CA GLU A 8 0.38 54.69 -55.36
C GLU A 8 0.20 53.43 -54.50
N ALA A 9 0.86 52.32 -54.86
CA ALA A 9 0.87 51.11 -54.06
C ALA A 9 1.48 51.33 -52.66
N ARG A 10 2.60 52.07 -52.57
CA ARG A 10 3.21 52.43 -51.27
C ARG A 10 2.30 53.35 -50.46
N LYS A 11 1.64 54.32 -51.10
CA LYS A 11 0.71 55.24 -50.45
C LYS A 11 -0.49 54.48 -49.88
N ALA A 12 -1.08 53.55 -50.65
CA ALA A 12 -2.18 52.70 -50.19
C ALA A 12 -1.77 51.86 -48.97
N ARG A 13 -0.60 51.22 -49.03
CA ARG A 13 -0.07 50.42 -47.91
C ARG A 13 0.16 51.25 -46.63
N LEU A 14 0.70 52.46 -46.76
CA LEU A 14 0.91 53.35 -45.60
C LEU A 14 -0.42 53.86 -45.02
N ILE A 15 -1.43 54.09 -45.84
CA ILE A 15 -2.77 54.48 -45.38
C ILE A 15 -3.42 53.31 -44.62
N ALA A 16 -3.32 52.09 -45.12
CA ALA A 16 -3.82 50.90 -44.43
C ALA A 16 -3.16 50.70 -43.05
N LEU A 17 -1.83 50.86 -42.96
CA LEU A 17 -1.10 50.79 -41.69
C LEU A 17 -1.51 51.90 -40.70
N ARG A 18 -1.79 53.13 -41.19
CA ARG A 18 -2.25 54.23 -40.34
C ARG A 18 -3.66 54.00 -39.80
N LYS A 19 -4.60 53.52 -40.63
CA LYS A 19 -5.97 53.17 -40.21
C LYS A 19 -5.95 52.06 -39.16
N ARG A 20 -5.16 51.00 -39.37
CA ARG A 20 -4.98 49.91 -38.40
C ARG A 20 -4.35 50.39 -37.09
N LYS A 21 -3.37 51.32 -37.13
CA LYS A 21 -2.81 51.95 -35.93
C LYS A 21 -3.85 52.77 -35.15
N ALA A 22 -4.81 53.39 -35.84
CA ALA A 22 -5.92 54.12 -35.23
C ALA A 22 -7.03 53.20 -34.68
N GLY A 23 -6.87 51.87 -34.78
CA GLY A 23 -7.83 50.89 -34.27
C GLY A 23 -8.99 50.58 -35.22
N GLU A 24 -8.98 51.12 -36.44
CA GLU A 24 -9.98 50.83 -37.46
C GLU A 24 -9.66 49.48 -38.14
N THR A 25 -10.60 48.55 -38.16
CA THR A 25 -10.41 47.20 -38.72
C THR A 25 -10.35 47.28 -40.24
N VAL A 26 -9.19 46.92 -40.80
CA VAL A 26 -9.00 46.79 -42.25
C VAL A 26 -9.02 45.30 -42.59
N ASP A 27 -9.96 44.87 -43.43
CA ASP A 27 -10.15 43.49 -43.90
C ASP A 27 -9.01 43.05 -44.84
N GLY A 28 -7.83 42.81 -44.27
CA GLY A 28 -6.67 42.32 -44.99
C GLY A 28 -5.74 41.53 -44.08
N ASP A 29 -5.44 40.29 -44.49
CA ASP A 29 -4.58 39.32 -43.78
C ASP A 29 -3.07 39.64 -43.92
N GLU A 30 -2.71 40.92 -43.96
CA GLU A 30 -1.31 41.34 -43.98
C GLU A 30 -0.71 41.26 -42.57
N PRO A 31 0.52 40.74 -42.41
CA PRO A 31 1.14 40.52 -41.11
C PRO A 31 1.34 41.85 -40.38
N VAL A 32 0.82 41.92 -39.15
CA VAL A 32 1.06 43.07 -38.25
C VAL A 32 2.55 43.12 -37.95
N ILE A 33 3.21 44.21 -38.35
CA ILE A 33 4.60 44.47 -37.98
C ILE A 33 4.64 44.77 -36.48
N LYS A 34 4.96 43.75 -35.68
CA LYS A 34 5.22 43.89 -34.25
C LYS A 34 6.69 44.28 -34.05
N ASN A 35 6.92 45.38 -33.37
CA ASN A 35 8.27 45.80 -33.00
C ASN A 35 8.76 44.90 -31.86
N ARG A 36 9.80 44.09 -32.11
CA ARG A 36 10.32 43.16 -31.10
C ARG A 36 11.04 43.90 -29.96
N ASN A 37 11.99 44.76 -30.33
CA ASN A 37 12.87 45.46 -29.38
C ASN A 37 12.73 46.99 -29.41
N TYR A 38 11.70 47.54 -30.08
CA TYR A 38 11.53 48.99 -30.21
C TYR A 38 10.18 49.42 -29.64
N ASP A 39 10.23 50.40 -28.75
CA ASP A 39 9.04 51.00 -28.17
C ASP A 39 8.62 52.20 -29.03
N PRO A 40 7.44 52.16 -29.69
CA PRO A 40 6.99 53.23 -30.57
C PRO A 40 6.64 54.53 -29.83
N GLU A 41 6.38 54.49 -28.52
CA GLU A 41 6.03 55.68 -27.73
C GLU A 41 7.27 56.44 -27.28
N SER A 42 8.22 55.72 -26.67
CA SER A 42 9.48 56.32 -26.20
C SER A 42 10.50 56.50 -27.33
N ARG A 43 10.28 55.88 -28.49
CA ARG A 43 11.22 55.80 -29.62
C ARG A 43 12.59 55.23 -29.26
N THR A 44 12.68 54.46 -28.18
CA THR A 44 13.92 53.83 -27.72
C THR A 44 13.83 52.31 -27.78
N LEU A 45 14.94 51.66 -27.41
CA LEU A 45 14.93 50.22 -27.18
C LEU A 45 13.95 49.86 -26.06
N LYS A 46 13.16 48.80 -26.28
CA LYS A 46 12.30 48.20 -25.26
C LYS A 46 13.21 47.63 -24.17
N LYS A 47 13.28 48.30 -23.02
CA LYS A 47 14.02 47.82 -21.85
C LYS A 47 13.13 46.81 -21.13
N ARG A 48 13.64 45.60 -20.89
CA ARG A 48 12.97 44.64 -20.01
C ARG A 48 13.10 45.15 -18.58
N THR A 49 11.99 45.54 -17.97
CA THR A 49 11.91 45.82 -16.53
C THR A 49 11.72 44.50 -15.78
N ARG A 50 12.08 44.46 -14.49
CA ARG A 50 11.87 43.25 -13.64
C ARG A 50 10.39 42.85 -13.51
N GLU A 51 9.48 43.73 -13.92
CA GLU A 51 8.03 43.47 -13.99
C GLU A 51 7.63 42.68 -15.25
N ASP A 52 8.46 42.71 -16.31
CA ASP A 52 8.31 41.89 -17.52
C ASP A 52 8.85 40.46 -17.33
N ASP A 53 9.58 40.20 -16.24
CA ASP A 53 9.83 38.84 -15.76
C ASP A 53 8.50 38.34 -15.22
N VAL A 54 7.68 37.88 -16.16
CA VAL A 54 6.50 37.05 -15.93
C VAL A 54 6.89 36.09 -14.82
N VAL A 55 6.33 36.32 -13.64
CA VAL A 55 6.41 35.40 -12.52
C VAL A 55 6.02 34.05 -13.11
N MET A 56 7.00 33.20 -13.39
CA MET A 56 6.77 31.89 -13.97
C MET A 56 5.85 31.19 -12.97
N GLN A 57 4.57 31.06 -13.32
CA GLN A 57 3.58 30.59 -12.36
C GLN A 57 3.80 29.10 -12.08
N ASP A 58 4.23 28.36 -13.08
CA ASP A 58 4.77 27.00 -12.98
C ASP A 58 6.26 27.05 -12.65
N THR A 59 6.61 26.98 -11.36
CA THR A 59 7.96 26.62 -10.93
C THR A 59 7.86 25.50 -9.92
N VAL A 60 8.75 24.51 -9.97
CA VAL A 60 8.70 23.31 -9.13
C VAL A 60 8.70 23.67 -7.64
N GLU A 61 9.34 24.78 -7.28
CA GLU A 61 9.38 25.32 -5.92
C GLU A 61 7.99 25.67 -5.38
N LYS A 62 7.09 26.18 -6.23
CA LYS A 62 5.70 26.49 -5.86
C LYS A 62 4.85 25.23 -5.75
N ASP A 63 5.08 24.24 -6.61
CA ASP A 63 4.36 22.97 -6.56
C ASP A 63 4.69 22.17 -5.30
N VAL A 64 5.93 22.30 -4.82
CA VAL A 64 6.43 21.61 -3.62
C VAL A 64 6.16 22.42 -2.35
N GLU A 65 5.79 23.70 -2.48
CA GLU A 65 5.47 24.56 -1.34
C GLU A 65 4.32 23.96 -0.51
N GLY A 66 4.59 23.67 0.76
CA GLY A 66 3.61 23.10 1.69
C GLY A 66 3.42 21.58 1.60
N LEU A 67 4.07 20.88 0.67
CA LEU A 67 4.04 19.40 0.63
C LEU A 67 4.63 18.80 1.92
N ALA A 68 5.73 19.36 2.41
CA ALA A 68 6.36 18.96 3.67
C ALA A 68 5.40 19.11 4.87
N GLN A 69 4.64 20.21 4.94
CA GLN A 69 3.67 20.44 6.00
C GLN A 69 2.50 19.45 5.94
N LYS A 70 2.06 19.06 4.74
CA LYS A 70 1.02 18.04 4.54
C LYS A 70 1.50 16.67 5.01
N ILE A 71 2.73 16.28 4.66
CA ILE A 71 3.34 15.01 5.08
C ILE A 71 3.43 14.92 6.61
N ILE A 72 3.88 15.99 7.27
CA ILE A 72 3.98 16.03 8.74
C ILE A 72 2.60 15.87 9.38
N LYS A 73 1.59 16.58 8.89
CA LYS A 73 0.21 16.47 9.39
C LYS A 73 -0.39 15.09 9.18
N GLU A 74 -0.14 14.47 8.03
CA GLU A 74 -0.63 13.12 7.73
C GLU A 74 0.04 12.07 8.63
N ASP A 75 1.34 12.21 8.89
CA ASP A 75 2.07 11.31 9.78
C ASP A 75 1.61 11.44 11.24
N GLU A 76 1.33 12.67 11.71
CA GLU A 76 0.70 12.91 13.01
C GLU A 76 -0.69 12.28 13.11
N GLN A 77 -1.51 12.39 12.07
CA GLN A 77 -2.83 11.74 12.01
C GLN A 77 -2.72 10.22 12.02
N ARG A 78 -1.74 9.65 11.30
CA ARG A 78 -1.49 8.21 11.25
C ARG A 78 -0.99 7.68 12.60
N ARG A 79 -0.18 8.46 13.33
CA ARG A 79 0.26 8.12 14.69
C ARG A 79 -0.85 8.28 15.73
N ALA A 80 -1.79 9.20 15.52
CA ALA A 80 -2.95 9.40 16.39
C ALA A 80 -4.08 8.37 16.17
N GLN A 81 -4.12 7.71 15.01
CA GLN A 81 -4.97 6.55 14.82
C GLN A 81 -4.52 5.45 15.78
N GLU A 82 -5.45 4.97 16.61
CA GLU A 82 -5.22 3.93 17.61
C GLU A 82 -4.52 2.73 16.96
N LEU A 83 -3.29 2.45 17.41
CA LEU A 83 -2.51 1.31 16.97
C LEU A 83 -3.30 0.03 17.26
N ASP A 84 -3.81 -0.61 16.21
CA ASP A 84 -4.49 -1.89 16.31
C ASP A 84 -3.51 -2.97 16.80
N VAL A 85 -3.56 -3.21 18.12
CA VAL A 85 -2.73 -4.18 18.85
C VAL A 85 -2.88 -5.59 18.27
N PHE A 86 -4.01 -5.91 17.62
CA PHE A 86 -4.24 -7.21 16.98
C PHE A 86 -3.42 -7.41 15.70
N ASN A 87 -3.02 -6.34 15.02
CA ASN A 87 -2.15 -6.43 13.83
C ASN A 87 -0.65 -6.42 14.17
N ILE A 88 -0.27 -6.02 15.39
CA ILE A 88 1.12 -6.05 15.90
C ILE A 88 1.51 -7.45 16.38
N ALA A 89 0.55 -8.25 16.86
CA ALA A 89 0.83 -9.61 17.26
C ALA A 89 1.36 -10.43 16.06
N PRO A 90 2.46 -11.19 16.22
CA PRO A 90 3.01 -11.98 15.13
C PRO A 90 1.96 -13.01 14.64
N LYS A 91 1.49 -12.82 13.40
CA LYS A 91 0.46 -13.67 12.76
C LYS A 91 0.87 -15.14 12.59
N ARG A 92 2.17 -15.44 12.71
CA ARG A 92 2.67 -16.82 12.63
C ARG A 92 2.90 -17.33 14.05
N PRO A 93 2.37 -18.52 14.40
CA PRO A 93 2.71 -19.18 15.65
C PRO A 93 4.23 -19.26 15.75
N ASN A 94 4.79 -18.73 16.82
CA ASN A 94 6.22 -18.91 17.06
C ASN A 94 6.50 -20.42 17.06
N TRP A 95 7.64 -20.81 16.50
CA TRP A 95 8.19 -22.17 16.51
C TRP A 95 8.06 -22.87 17.88
N ASP A 96 8.01 -22.08 18.94
CA ASP A 96 7.74 -22.50 20.32
C ASP A 96 6.35 -23.11 20.53
N LEU A 97 5.28 -22.52 19.98
CA LEU A 97 3.92 -23.07 20.06
C LEU A 97 3.83 -24.43 19.37
N LYS A 98 4.49 -24.57 18.23
CA LYS A 98 4.57 -25.86 17.52
C LYS A 98 5.31 -26.89 18.38
N ARG A 99 6.46 -26.53 18.94
CA ARG A 99 7.25 -27.40 19.81
C ARG A 99 6.51 -27.82 21.08
N GLU A 100 5.81 -26.88 21.72
CA GLU A 100 5.03 -27.15 22.94
C GLU A 100 3.81 -28.03 22.65
N LEU A 101 3.14 -27.82 21.50
CA LEU A 101 2.03 -28.66 21.05
C LEU A 101 2.54 -30.08 20.72
N ASP A 102 3.63 -30.20 19.97
CA ASP A 102 4.22 -31.49 19.59
C ASP A 102 4.60 -32.31 20.85
N LYS A 103 5.16 -31.66 21.89
CA LYS A 103 5.47 -32.32 23.17
C LYS A 103 4.22 -32.88 23.87
N LYS A 104 3.07 -32.20 23.77
CA LYS A 104 1.79 -32.67 24.32
C LYS A 104 1.20 -33.79 23.45
N LEU A 105 1.29 -33.67 22.13
CA LEU A 105 0.80 -34.66 21.18
C LEU A 105 1.53 -36.00 21.32
N VAL A 106 2.86 -36.02 21.52
CA VAL A 106 3.61 -37.28 21.71
C VAL A 106 3.08 -38.12 22.88
N LYS A 107 2.73 -37.48 24.00
CA LYS A 107 2.14 -38.18 25.15
C LYS A 107 0.74 -38.72 24.87
N LEU A 108 -0.05 -37.94 24.11
CA LEU A 108 -1.41 -38.31 23.75
C LEU A 108 -1.41 -39.45 22.73
N GLU A 109 -0.51 -39.39 21.74
CA GLU A 109 -0.36 -40.38 20.68
C GLU A 109 -0.10 -41.78 21.22
N ARG A 110 0.75 -41.91 22.25
CA ARG A 110 0.98 -43.21 22.89
C ARG A 110 -0.30 -43.80 23.48
N LYS A 111 -1.07 -42.98 24.21
CA LYS A 111 -2.34 -43.41 24.84
C LYS A 111 -3.41 -43.72 23.80
N THR A 112 -3.48 -42.97 22.70
CA THR A 112 -4.43 -43.27 21.62
C THR A 112 -4.05 -44.57 20.91
N GLN A 113 -2.77 -44.87 20.68
CA GLN A 113 -2.36 -46.16 20.11
C GLN A 113 -2.66 -47.33 21.06
N GLU A 114 -2.40 -47.18 22.36
CA GLU A 114 -2.79 -48.16 23.38
C GLU A 114 -4.31 -48.41 23.36
N SER A 115 -5.12 -47.34 23.31
CA SER A 115 -6.58 -47.41 23.24
C SER A 115 -7.09 -48.04 21.93
N ILE A 116 -6.44 -47.74 20.80
CA ILE A 116 -6.74 -48.36 19.52
C ILE A 116 -6.47 -49.86 19.58
N HIS A 117 -5.34 -50.27 20.17
CA HIS A 117 -5.00 -51.68 20.32
C HIS A 117 -5.99 -52.42 21.23
N THR A 118 -6.40 -51.84 22.35
CA THR A 118 -7.43 -52.46 23.22
C THR A 118 -8.77 -52.58 22.52
N LEU A 119 -9.21 -51.54 21.80
CA LEU A 119 -10.45 -51.58 21.02
C LEU A 119 -10.41 -52.62 19.90
N ILE A 120 -9.29 -52.76 19.20
CA ILE A 120 -9.12 -53.80 18.17
C ILE A 120 -9.22 -55.20 18.80
N ARG A 121 -8.55 -55.42 19.94
CA ARG A 121 -8.58 -56.71 20.64
C ARG A 121 -9.99 -57.05 21.12
N GLN A 122 -10.70 -56.09 21.71
CA GLN A 122 -12.10 -56.25 22.11
C GLN A 122 -12.99 -56.59 20.91
N ARG A 123 -12.81 -55.89 19.78
CA ARG A 123 -13.60 -56.12 18.56
C ARG A 123 -13.35 -57.50 17.95
N LEU A 124 -12.09 -57.96 17.92
CA LEU A 124 -11.74 -59.28 17.42
C LEU A 124 -12.29 -60.40 18.32
N ALA A 125 -12.18 -60.25 19.64
CA ALA A 125 -12.75 -61.23 20.57
C ALA A 125 -14.29 -61.29 20.51
N ALA A 126 -14.95 -60.13 20.36
CA ALA A 126 -16.39 -60.07 20.15
C ALA A 126 -16.83 -60.73 18.83
N GLN A 127 -15.98 -60.73 17.79
CA GLN A 127 -16.25 -61.48 16.54
C GLN A 127 -15.96 -62.97 16.66
N ASN A 128 -14.94 -63.38 17.41
CA ASN A 128 -14.48 -64.76 17.50
C ASN A 128 -15.15 -65.58 18.60
N GLY A 129 -15.93 -64.96 19.50
CA GLY A 129 -16.71 -65.65 20.54
C GLY A 129 -15.94 -65.99 21.82
N ASP A 130 -14.64 -65.67 21.91
CA ASP A 130 -13.77 -65.93 23.07
C ASP A 130 -13.88 -64.83 24.17
N ALA A 131 -15.10 -64.51 24.58
CA ALA A 131 -15.35 -63.42 25.54
C ALA A 131 -14.89 -63.72 26.98
N ASP A 132 -14.72 -64.99 27.35
CA ASP A 132 -14.45 -65.41 28.72
C ASP A 132 -12.99 -65.17 29.19
N ASP A 133 -12.01 -65.19 28.27
CA ASP A 133 -10.60 -65.02 28.62
C ASP A 133 -10.22 -63.55 28.93
N ILE A 134 -10.96 -62.59 28.35
CA ILE A 134 -10.72 -61.15 28.56
C ILE A 134 -11.20 -60.69 29.94
N VAL A 135 -12.35 -61.20 30.40
CA VAL A 135 -12.85 -60.89 31.75
C VAL A 135 -11.93 -61.51 32.81
N GLY A 136 -11.34 -62.68 32.52
CA GLY A 136 -10.29 -63.29 33.33
C GLY A 136 -9.01 -62.45 33.41
N ALA A 137 -8.50 -62.01 32.25
CA ALA A 137 -7.28 -61.19 32.16
C ALA A 137 -7.45 -59.80 32.80
N MET A 138 -8.62 -59.17 32.64
CA MET A 138 -8.92 -57.86 33.23
C MET A 138 -9.03 -57.94 34.75
N ARG A 139 -9.67 -58.99 35.29
CA ARG A 139 -9.71 -59.26 36.74
C ARG A 139 -8.35 -59.63 37.31
N ALA A 140 -7.51 -60.32 36.55
CA ALA A 140 -6.14 -60.64 36.96
C ALA A 140 -5.26 -59.37 37.02
N GLN A 141 -5.43 -58.47 36.05
CA GLN A 141 -4.74 -57.17 36.04
C GLN A 141 -5.21 -56.25 37.17
N GLU A 142 -6.51 -56.23 37.47
CA GLU A 142 -7.09 -55.45 38.57
C GLU A 142 -6.60 -55.95 39.95
N ARG A 143 -6.45 -57.26 40.14
CA ARG A 143 -5.83 -57.84 41.35
C ARG A 143 -4.36 -57.44 41.49
N ALA A 144 -3.59 -57.53 40.40
CA ALA A 144 -2.17 -57.17 40.43
C ALA A 144 -1.95 -55.68 40.75
N ILE A 145 -2.88 -54.80 40.35
CA ILE A 145 -2.83 -53.37 40.69
C ILE A 145 -3.13 -53.15 42.17
N ASN A 146 -4.19 -53.79 42.71
CA ASN A 146 -4.51 -53.71 44.14
C ASN A 146 -3.39 -54.27 45.03
N ASP A 147 -2.75 -55.37 44.61
CA ASP A 147 -1.63 -55.97 45.35
C ASP A 147 -0.39 -55.05 45.34
N GLN A 148 -0.17 -54.27 44.27
CA GLN A 148 0.90 -53.26 44.25
C GLN A 148 0.59 -52.01 45.09
N GLU A 149 -0.68 -51.61 45.14
CA GLU A 149 -1.13 -50.45 45.93
C GLU A 149 -1.05 -50.76 47.43
N THR A 150 -1.47 -51.96 47.85
CA THR A 150 -1.37 -52.43 49.24
C THR A 150 0.07 -52.62 49.74
N LEU A 151 0.99 -53.06 48.87
CA LEU A 151 2.41 -53.18 49.23
C LEU A 151 3.10 -51.83 49.41
N SER A 152 2.57 -50.76 48.82
CA SER A 152 3.13 -49.41 48.96
C SER A 152 2.72 -48.71 50.26
N ASP A 153 1.65 -49.16 50.90
CA ASP A 153 1.08 -48.57 52.13
C ASP A 153 1.67 -49.21 53.42
N GLU A 154 2.46 -50.29 53.30
CA GLU A 154 3.11 -51.01 54.42
C GLU A 154 4.61 -50.66 54.62
N GLU A 155 5.22 -49.83 53.75
CA GLU A 155 6.65 -49.48 53.81
C GLU A 155 6.96 -48.05 54.37
N ASP A 156 5.97 -47.31 54.89
CA ASP A 156 6.15 -45.99 55.55
C ASP A 156 6.02 -46.04 57.10
#